data_AF-A0A1F9Z4W2-F1
#
_entry.id   AF-A0A1F9Z4W2-F1
#
_cell.length_a   1.000
_cell.length_b   1.000
_cell.length_c   1.000
_cell.angle_alpha   90.00
_cell.angle_beta   90.00
_cell.angle_gamma   90.00
#
_symmetry.space_group_name_H-M   'P 1'
#
loop_
_entity.id
_entity.type
_entity.pdbx_description
1 polymer ?
#
loop_
_entity_poly.entity_id
_entity_poly.type
_entity_poly.pdbx_seq_one_letter_code
_entity_poly.pdbx_strand_id
1 'polypeptide(L)'
;MGNILLKLITNIISFILVVYLAPGIKIDSLKTLIIAALILTLINTFLKPIILIFTLPFNIISLGLFTFIINGFIFYIISKIISGLSFTSFGNAVWCALIFSVISFFVNLFFGHNDNVKFNYYAGNKSWQRDTPCKKYEDVIDVEVKEEKSNGDEKKRISNG
;
A
#
# COMPACT_ATOMS: atom_id res chain seq x y z
N MET A 1 16.80 2.76 10.99
CA MET A 1 17.28 3.70 9.95
C MET A 1 17.78 3.02 8.66
N GLY A 2 18.25 1.76 8.67
CA GLY A 2 18.74 1.07 7.46
C GLY A 2 17.70 0.77 6.36
N ASN A 3 16.40 0.80 6.68
CA ASN A 3 15.34 0.36 5.76
C ASN A 3 15.12 1.31 4.57
N ILE A 4 15.44 2.61 4.72
CA ILE A 4 15.33 3.59 3.63
C ILE A 4 16.48 3.39 2.63
N LEU A 5 17.67 3.06 3.13
CA LEU A 5 18.84 2.82 2.29
C LEU A 5 18.66 1.55 1.44
N LEU A 6 18.12 0.47 2.03
CA LEU A 6 17.75 -0.75 1.30
C LEU A 6 16.71 -0.44 0.21
N LYS A 7 15.63 0.28 0.53
CA LYS A 7 14.62 0.68 -0.46
C LYS A 7 15.19 1.51 -1.62
N LEU A 8 16.12 2.43 -1.33
CA LEU A 8 16.78 3.24 -2.36
C LEU A 8 17.64 2.36 -3.29
N ILE A 9 18.46 1.48 -2.71
CA ILE A 9 19.35 0.57 -3.46
C ILE A 9 18.52 -0.36 -4.35
N THR A 10 17.45 -0.93 -3.82
CA THR A 10 16.50 -1.79 -4.54
C THR A 10 15.83 -1.07 -5.73
N ASN A 11 15.47 0.21 -5.58
CA ASN A 11 14.93 1.01 -6.69
C ASN A 11 15.97 1.30 -7.78
N ILE A 12 17.21 1.62 -7.36
CA ILE A 12 18.32 1.87 -8.29
C ILE A 12 18.65 0.60 -9.08
N ILE A 13 18.73 -0.56 -8.40
CA ILE A 13 18.95 -1.87 -9.04
C ILE A 13 17.84 -2.19 -10.03
N SER A 14 16.58 -1.96 -9.64
CA SER A 14 15.43 -2.16 -10.54
C SER A 14 15.60 -1.34 -11.82
N PHE A 15 15.99 -0.08 -11.69
CA PHE A 15 16.21 0.76 -12.86
C PHE A 15 17.37 0.26 -13.74
N ILE A 16 18.52 -0.06 -13.15
CA ILE A 16 19.65 -0.63 -13.90
C ILE A 16 19.20 -1.86 -14.70
N LEU A 17 18.44 -2.75 -14.06
CA LEU A 17 17.99 -3.98 -14.66
C LEU A 17 17.01 -3.73 -15.80
N VAL A 18 16.12 -2.75 -15.63
CA VAL A 18 15.18 -2.31 -16.68
C VAL A 18 15.91 -1.81 -17.90
N VAL A 19 16.95 -1.01 -17.71
CA VAL A 19 17.69 -0.48 -18.85
C VAL A 19 18.41 -1.60 -19.61
N TYR A 20 18.87 -2.64 -18.92
CA TYR A 20 19.43 -3.82 -19.56
C TYR A 20 18.39 -4.71 -20.26
N LEU A 21 17.20 -4.85 -19.68
CA LEU A 21 16.16 -5.73 -20.20
C LEU A 21 15.28 -5.08 -21.27
N ALA A 22 15.18 -3.74 -21.29
CA ALA A 22 14.29 -3.03 -22.18
C ALA A 22 14.78 -3.12 -23.64
N PRO A 23 14.09 -3.88 -24.51
CA PRO A 23 14.46 -3.97 -25.91
C PRO A 23 14.09 -2.64 -26.60
N GLY A 24 15.08 -1.96 -27.16
CA GLY A 24 14.87 -0.71 -27.91
C GLY A 24 15.45 0.56 -27.28
N ILE A 25 16.31 0.42 -26.26
CA ILE A 25 17.16 1.53 -25.79
C ILE A 25 18.53 1.41 -26.45
N LYS A 26 18.92 2.44 -27.21
CA LYS A 26 20.30 2.59 -27.64
C LYS A 26 21.02 3.47 -26.63
N ILE A 27 22.03 2.89 -25.98
CA ILE A 27 22.86 3.58 -25.00
C ILE A 27 24.29 3.54 -25.49
N ASP A 28 24.85 4.72 -25.67
CA ASP A 28 26.19 4.86 -26.24
C ASP A 28 27.30 4.66 -25.20
N SER A 29 27.00 4.76 -23.89
CA SER A 29 28.00 4.72 -22.83
C SER A 29 27.46 4.38 -21.42
N LEU A 30 28.30 3.76 -20.58
CA LEU A 30 28.01 3.50 -19.16
C LEU A 30 27.75 4.80 -18.37
N LYS A 31 28.40 5.91 -18.73
CA LYS A 31 28.13 7.22 -18.11
C LYS A 31 26.68 7.65 -18.32
N THR A 32 26.17 7.47 -19.54
CA THR A 32 24.80 7.81 -19.91
C THR A 32 23.78 6.97 -19.14
N LEU A 33 24.08 5.70 -18.90
CA LEU A 33 23.24 4.81 -18.08
C LEU A 33 23.05 5.34 -16.64
N ILE A 34 24.14 5.74 -16.00
CA ILE A 34 24.12 6.25 -14.62
C ILE A 34 23.36 7.59 -14.55
N ILE A 35 23.62 8.47 -15.51
CA ILE A 35 22.94 9.77 -15.62
C ILE A 35 21.43 9.57 -15.85
N ALA A 36 21.05 8.61 -16.70
CA ALA A 36 19.65 8.25 -16.91
C ALA A 36 18.97 7.70 -15.66
N ALA A 37 19.66 6.89 -14.88
CA ALA A 37 19.14 6.39 -13.60
C ALA A 37 18.82 7.50 -12.64
N LEU A 38 19.76 8.45 -12.52
CA LEU A 38 19.62 9.57 -11.61
C LEU A 38 18.46 10.47 -12.03
N ILE A 39 18.40 10.81 -13.31
CA ILE A 39 17.35 11.68 -13.88
C ILE A 39 15.98 11.00 -13.80
N LEU A 40 15.85 9.71 -14.18
CA LEU A 40 14.56 9.02 -14.04
C LEU A 40 14.11 9.00 -12.58
N THR A 41 15.01 8.67 -11.65
CA THR A 41 14.66 8.59 -10.22
C THR A 41 14.17 9.94 -9.71
N LEU A 42 14.87 11.02 -10.10
CA LEU A 42 14.50 12.38 -9.75
C LEU A 42 13.15 12.76 -10.35
N ILE A 43 13.01 12.60 -11.66
CA ILE A 43 11.79 12.91 -12.40
C ILE A 43 10.61 12.12 -11.87
N ASN A 44 10.73 10.82 -11.65
CA ASN A 44 9.65 9.98 -11.13
C ASN A 44 9.22 10.40 -9.70
N THR A 45 10.15 10.89 -8.88
CA THR A 45 9.85 11.39 -7.52
C THR A 45 9.07 12.69 -7.56
N PHE A 46 9.39 13.60 -8.48
CA PHE A 46 8.68 14.88 -8.63
C PHE A 46 7.41 14.78 -9.48
N LEU A 47 7.43 14.01 -10.56
CA LEU A 47 6.31 13.87 -11.47
C LEU A 47 5.17 13.08 -10.85
N LYS A 48 5.43 12.01 -10.09
CA LYS A 48 4.35 11.22 -9.44
C LYS A 48 3.35 12.06 -8.65
N PRO A 49 3.75 12.96 -7.72
CA PRO A 49 2.78 13.74 -6.95
C PRO A 49 1.97 14.69 -7.82
N ILE A 50 2.59 15.36 -8.81
CA ILE A 50 1.87 16.24 -9.75
C ILE A 50 0.88 15.44 -10.59
N ILE A 51 1.35 14.33 -11.16
CA ILE A 51 0.57 13.47 -12.04
C ILE A 51 -0.61 12.86 -11.30
N LEU A 52 -0.46 12.44 -10.03
CA LEU A 52 -1.53 11.79 -9.28
C LEU A 52 -2.77 12.67 -9.14
N ILE A 53 -2.59 13.98 -8.92
CA ILE A 53 -3.70 14.96 -8.89
C ILE A 53 -4.43 14.97 -10.23
N PHE A 54 -3.70 14.96 -11.35
CA PHE A 54 -4.29 15.04 -12.69
C PHE A 54 -4.88 13.70 -13.16
N THR A 55 -4.25 12.60 -12.75
CA THR A 55 -4.56 11.24 -13.20
C THR A 55 -5.79 10.70 -12.50
N LEU A 56 -6.15 11.19 -11.32
CA LEU A 56 -7.32 10.74 -10.56
C LEU A 56 -8.64 10.85 -11.36
N PRO A 57 -9.05 12.02 -11.88
CA PRO A 57 -10.26 12.13 -12.71
C PRO A 57 -10.14 11.34 -14.03
N PHE A 58 -8.97 11.41 -14.68
CA PHE A 58 -8.73 10.74 -15.96
C PHE A 58 -8.64 9.20 -15.85
N ASN A 59 -8.18 8.65 -14.73
CA ASN A 59 -8.12 7.20 -14.51
C ASN A 59 -9.52 6.60 -14.44
N ILE A 60 -10.46 7.31 -13.82
CA ILE A 60 -11.86 6.86 -13.72
C ILE A 60 -12.50 6.83 -15.11
N ILE A 61 -12.21 7.83 -15.94
CA ILE A 61 -12.72 7.94 -17.32
C ILE A 61 -12.06 6.93 -18.26
N SER A 62 -10.76 6.66 -18.08
CA SER A 62 -9.98 5.78 -18.95
C SER A 62 -9.89 4.32 -18.47
N LEU A 63 -10.65 3.93 -17.43
CA LEU A 63 -10.53 2.64 -16.74
C LEU A 63 -9.08 2.28 -16.32
N GLY A 64 -8.25 3.28 -16.06
CA GLY A 64 -6.84 3.11 -15.69
C GLY A 64 -5.86 3.02 -16.85
N LEU A 65 -6.31 3.05 -18.11
CA LEU A 65 -5.41 3.02 -19.28
C LEU A 65 -4.48 4.24 -19.32
N PHE A 66 -4.93 5.38 -18.80
CA PHE A 66 -4.12 6.60 -18.73
C PHE A 66 -2.89 6.43 -17.83
N THR A 67 -2.94 5.58 -16.79
CA THR A 67 -1.76 5.27 -15.96
C THR A 67 -0.63 4.65 -16.77
N PHE A 68 -0.97 3.79 -17.74
CA PHE A 68 0.02 3.17 -18.61
C PHE A 68 0.69 4.19 -19.53
N ILE A 69 -0.12 5.07 -20.13
CA ILE A 69 0.33 6.13 -21.02
C ILE A 69 1.27 7.09 -20.28
N ILE A 70 0.89 7.50 -19.07
CA ILE A 70 1.69 8.46 -18.30
C ILE A 70 3.01 7.86 -17.84
N ASN A 71 3.00 6.63 -17.32
CA ASN A 71 4.26 5.98 -16.91
C ASN A 71 5.23 5.86 -18.09
N GLY A 72 4.73 5.55 -19.30
CA GLY A 72 5.52 5.60 -20.53
C GLY A 72 5.95 7.00 -20.96
N PHE A 73 5.08 8.00 -20.80
CA PHE A 73 5.34 9.39 -21.15
C PHE A 73 6.49 9.98 -20.33
N ILE A 74 6.60 9.61 -19.06
CA ILE A 74 7.75 9.99 -18.20
C ILE A 74 9.06 9.49 -18.82
N PHE A 75 9.12 8.21 -19.19
CA PHE A 75 10.28 7.63 -19.86
C PHE A 75 10.58 8.37 -21.16
N TYR A 76 9.56 8.65 -21.97
CA TYR A 76 9.73 9.38 -23.22
C TYR A 76 10.36 10.77 -23.02
N ILE A 77 9.92 11.54 -22.02
CA ILE A 77 10.53 12.83 -21.67
C ILE A 77 12.02 12.65 -21.31
N ILE A 78 12.35 11.63 -20.55
CA ILE A 78 13.72 11.38 -20.08
C ILE A 78 14.66 11.09 -21.24
N SER A 79 14.24 10.27 -22.20
CA SER A 79 15.01 10.03 -23.42
C SER A 79 15.26 11.30 -24.22
N LYS A 80 14.33 12.25 -24.20
CA LYS A 80 14.51 13.54 -24.88
C LYS A 80 15.50 14.46 -24.15
N ILE A 81 15.58 14.36 -22.83
CA ILE A 81 16.49 15.17 -21.99
C ILE A 81 17.93 14.66 -22.06
N ILE A 82 18.11 13.35 -22.26
CA ILE A 82 19.42 12.70 -22.16
C ILE A 82 19.99 12.43 -23.54
N SER A 83 21.02 13.20 -23.89
CA SER A 83 21.86 12.92 -25.05
C SER A 83 22.55 11.56 -24.89
N GLY A 84 22.24 10.60 -25.76
CA GLY A 84 22.77 9.24 -25.73
C GLY A 84 21.81 8.17 -25.18
N LEU A 85 20.55 8.54 -24.88
CA LEU A 85 19.47 7.59 -24.62
C LEU A 85 18.34 7.84 -25.61
N SER A 86 18.29 7.05 -26.70
CA SER A 86 17.25 7.20 -27.72
C SER A 86 16.27 6.03 -27.71
N PHE A 87 14.98 6.36 -27.67
CA PHE A 87 13.90 5.42 -27.99
C PHE A 87 13.53 5.55 -29.47
N THR A 88 13.36 4.42 -30.15
CA THR A 88 12.98 4.40 -31.56
C THR A 88 11.54 4.91 -31.79
N SER A 89 10.66 4.77 -30.80
CA SER A 89 9.26 5.19 -30.88
C SER A 89 8.65 5.43 -29.49
N PHE A 90 7.55 6.18 -29.42
CA PHE A 90 6.75 6.34 -28.19
C PHE A 90 6.29 4.98 -27.63
N GLY A 91 5.95 4.03 -28.51
CA GLY A 91 5.57 2.67 -28.12
C GLY A 91 6.67 1.94 -27.34
N ASN A 92 7.94 2.17 -27.67
CA ASN A 92 9.07 1.59 -26.93
C ASN A 92 9.18 2.19 -25.53
N ALA A 93 8.96 3.49 -25.36
CA ALA A 93 8.98 4.12 -24.04
C ALA A 93 7.87 3.57 -23.13
N VAL A 94 6.70 3.31 -23.71
CA VAL A 94 5.56 2.68 -23.02
C VAL A 94 5.88 1.22 -22.65
N TRP A 95 6.52 0.46 -23.55
CA TRP A 95 7.01 -0.90 -23.25
C TRP A 95 8.07 -0.90 -22.14
N CYS A 96 9.00 0.05 -22.15
CA CYS A 96 9.99 0.23 -21.08
C CYS A 96 9.32 0.46 -19.73
N ALA A 97 8.30 1.32 -19.67
CA ALA A 97 7.56 1.57 -18.44
C ALA A 97 6.79 0.34 -17.94
N LEU A 98 6.28 -0.50 -18.83
CA LEU A 98 5.69 -1.80 -18.48
C LEU A 98 6.73 -2.70 -17.79
N ILE A 99 7.88 -2.88 -18.44
CA ILE A 99 8.98 -3.72 -17.96
C ILE A 99 9.50 -3.19 -16.63
N PHE A 100 9.60 -1.86 -16.50
CA PHE A 100 9.95 -1.20 -15.24
C PHE A 100 9.01 -1.57 -14.11
N SER A 101 7.70 -1.49 -14.33
CA SER A 101 6.73 -1.86 -13.30
C SER A 101 6.86 -3.33 -12.88
N VAL A 102 7.07 -4.24 -13.84
CA VAL A 102 7.21 -5.68 -13.57
C VAL A 102 8.50 -5.97 -12.79
N ILE A 103 9.62 -5.41 -13.22
CA ILE A 103 10.91 -5.59 -12.56
C ILE A 103 10.89 -5.01 -11.15
N SER A 104 10.38 -3.79 -10.99
CA SER A 104 10.23 -3.20 -9.66
C SER A 104 9.36 -4.06 -8.75
N PHE A 105 8.31 -4.70 -9.28
CA PHE A 105 7.48 -5.63 -8.51
C PHE A 105 8.27 -6.87 -8.06
N PHE A 106 8.97 -7.55 -8.98
CA PHE A 106 9.79 -8.72 -8.63
C PHE A 106 10.90 -8.36 -7.64
N VAL A 107 11.63 -7.29 -7.90
CA VAL A 107 12.71 -6.82 -7.03
C VAL A 107 12.15 -6.45 -5.65
N ASN A 108 10.97 -5.83 -5.56
CA ASN A 108 10.31 -5.59 -4.28
C ASN A 108 9.91 -6.90 -3.58
N LEU A 109 9.41 -7.89 -4.32
CA LEU A 109 9.04 -9.20 -3.79
C LEU A 109 10.23 -9.97 -3.22
N PHE A 110 11.36 -10.01 -3.93
CA PHE A 110 12.57 -10.72 -3.49
C PHE A 110 13.26 -10.03 -2.30
N PHE A 111 13.28 -8.69 -2.28
CA PHE A 111 13.94 -7.93 -1.21
C PHE A 111 13.01 -7.64 -0.03
N GLY A 112 11.69 -7.76 -0.19
CA GLY A 112 10.65 -7.59 0.84
C GLY A 112 10.53 -8.77 1.82
N HIS A 113 11.58 -9.60 1.94
CA HIS A 113 11.63 -10.70 2.91
C HIS A 113 12.27 -10.29 4.25
N ASN A 114 12.80 -9.07 4.37
CA ASN A 114 13.66 -8.68 5.49
C ASN A 114 13.25 -7.40 6.23
N ASP A 115 12.01 -6.97 6.06
CA ASP A 115 11.39 -5.96 6.87
C ASP A 115 10.79 -6.60 8.11
N ASN A 116 11.38 -6.25 9.26
CA ASN A 116 10.65 -6.16 10.52
C ASN A 116 9.56 -5.10 10.32
N VAL A 117 8.50 -5.47 9.59
CA VAL A 117 7.32 -4.63 9.39
C VAL A 117 6.69 -4.53 10.77
N LYS A 118 7.06 -3.47 11.50
CA LYS A 118 6.21 -2.98 12.58
C LYS A 118 4.96 -2.50 11.87
N PHE A 119 4.00 -3.41 11.69
CA PHE A 119 2.62 -3.08 11.42
C PHE A 119 2.15 -2.27 12.63
N ASN A 120 2.46 -0.97 12.61
CA ASN A 120 1.76 -0.04 13.46
C ASN A 120 0.42 0.11 12.78
N TYR A 121 -0.46 -0.84 13.08
CA TYR A 121 -1.87 -0.70 12.79
C TYR A 121 -2.24 0.70 13.27
N TYR A 122 -2.61 1.58 12.34
CA TYR A 122 -3.51 2.65 12.68
C TYR A 122 -4.78 1.93 13.13
N ALA A 123 -4.83 1.56 14.41
CA ALA A 123 -6.08 1.39 15.11
C ALA A 123 -6.73 2.76 14.97
N GLY A 124 -7.54 2.92 13.91
CA GLY A 124 -8.55 3.95 13.89
C GLY A 124 -9.21 3.85 15.25
N ASN A 125 -9.06 4.89 16.05
CA ASN A 125 -9.83 5.05 17.27
C ASN A 125 -11.29 4.85 16.85
N LYS A 126 -11.86 3.69 17.20
CA LYS A 126 -13.28 3.43 17.04
C LYS A 126 -14.00 4.21 18.13
N SER A 127 -14.05 5.53 17.99
CA SER A 127 -15.00 6.38 18.70
C SER A 127 -16.39 6.38 18.01
N TRP A 128 -16.54 5.61 16.92
CA TRP A 128 -17.85 5.18 16.42
C TRP A 128 -18.24 3.81 16.99
N GLN A 129 -17.92 3.55 18.26
CA GLN A 129 -18.49 2.46 19.03
C GLN A 129 -19.74 2.98 19.71
N ARG A 130 -20.85 2.97 18.95
CA ARG A 130 -22.22 2.79 19.41
C ARG A 130 -22.51 3.25 20.84
N ASP A 131 -22.56 4.56 21.04
CA ASP A 131 -23.37 5.14 22.10
C ASP A 131 -24.83 5.13 21.61
N THR A 132 -25.44 3.95 21.59
CA THR A 132 -26.89 3.88 21.71
C THR A 132 -27.22 4.19 23.17
N PRO A 133 -27.88 5.32 23.49
CA PRO A 133 -28.43 5.49 24.83
C PRO A 133 -29.61 4.52 24.95
N CYS A 134 -29.37 3.33 25.52
CA CYS A 134 -30.46 2.55 26.08
C CYS A 134 -31.02 3.37 27.24
N LYS A 135 -32.22 3.90 27.01
CA LYS A 135 -33.03 4.66 27.94
C LYS A 135 -33.13 3.92 29.27
N LYS A 136 -32.77 4.61 30.35
CA LYS A 136 -32.94 4.17 31.73
C LYS A 136 -34.43 4.01 32.02
N TYR A 137 -34.89 2.77 32.20
CA TYR A 137 -36.22 2.48 32.72
C TYR A 137 -36.12 2.57 34.24
N GLU A 138 -36.61 3.68 34.76
CA GLU A 138 -36.64 4.00 36.18
C GLU A 138 -38.12 4.05 36.57
N ASP A 139 -38.73 2.86 36.60
CA ASP A 139 -40.07 2.62 37.17
C ASP A 139 -40.01 1.25 37.87
N VAL A 140 -39.31 1.23 39.01
CA VAL A 140 -39.37 0.11 39.95
C VAL A 140 -40.65 0.27 40.78
N ILE A 141 -41.59 -0.65 40.64
CA ILE A 141 -42.64 -0.88 41.63
C ILE A 141 -42.02 -1.78 42.69
N ASP A 142 -41.84 -1.27 43.90
CA ASP A 142 -41.35 -2.06 45.03
C ASP A 142 -42.39 -3.12 45.41
N VAL A 143 -42.16 -4.37 45.01
CA VAL A 143 -42.91 -5.51 45.53
C VAL A 143 -42.24 -5.92 46.83
N GLU A 144 -42.85 -5.53 47.94
CA GLU A 144 -42.49 -6.01 49.28
C GLU A 144 -42.81 -7.50 49.38
N VAL A 145 -41.80 -8.34 49.10
CA VAL A 145 -41.88 -9.79 49.30
C VAL A 145 -41.60 -10.07 50.78
N LYS A 146 -42.70 -10.25 51.52
CA LYS A 146 -42.69 -10.73 52.90
C LYS A 146 -42.40 -12.25 52.89
N GLU A 147 -41.18 -12.65 53.24
CA GLU A 147 -40.85 -14.07 53.40
C GLU A 147 -41.48 -14.63 54.69
N GLU A 148 -42.54 -15.42 54.53
CA GLU A 148 -43.08 -16.32 55.55
C GLU A 148 -42.44 -17.70 55.39
N LYS A 149 -41.48 -18.05 56.25
CA LYS A 149 -40.90 -19.40 56.28
C LYS A 149 -41.75 -20.32 57.15
N SER A 150 -42.61 -21.11 56.51
CA SER A 150 -43.26 -22.27 57.11
C SER A 150 -42.55 -23.56 56.68
N ASN A 151 -41.83 -24.11 57.65
CA ASN A 151 -41.94 -25.51 58.09
C ASN A 151 -41.93 -26.64 57.04
N GLY A 152 -40.91 -27.49 57.15
CA GLY A 152 -41.06 -28.93 56.95
C GLY A 152 -40.02 -29.53 56.02
N ASP A 153 -38.85 -29.90 56.56
CA ASP A 153 -38.01 -30.99 56.01
C ASP A 153 -36.92 -31.47 56.99
N GLU A 154 -37.22 -31.46 58.31
CA GLU A 154 -36.35 -32.07 59.33
C GLU A 154 -36.98 -33.35 59.91
N LYS A 155 -37.37 -34.27 59.02
CA LYS A 155 -37.89 -35.60 59.41
C LYS A 155 -37.49 -36.71 58.44
N LYS A 156 -36.18 -36.87 58.19
CA LYS A 156 -35.66 -38.04 57.45
C LYS A 156 -34.22 -38.47 57.78
N ARG A 157 -33.75 -38.17 59.01
CA ARG A 157 -32.46 -38.68 59.53
C ARG A 157 -32.56 -39.57 60.78
N ILE A 158 -33.77 -40.02 61.10
CA ILE A 158 -33.99 -41.09 62.09
C ILE A 158 -34.62 -42.24 61.31
N SER A 159 -34.01 -43.43 61.37
CA SER A 159 -34.41 -44.68 60.72
C SER A 159 -33.68 -45.07 59.42
N ASN A 160 -32.34 -45.07 59.40
CA ASN A 160 -31.53 -46.08 58.67
C ASN A 160 -30.03 -45.87 58.94
N GLY A 161 -29.43 -46.71 59.82
CA GLY A 161 -27.99 -46.80 60.05
C GLY A 161 -27.60 -46.77 61.51
#